data_AF-A0A0B3AME0-F1
#
_entry.id   AF-A0A0B3AME0-F1
#
_cell.length_a   1.000
_cell.length_b   1.000
_cell.length_c   1.000
_cell.angle_alpha   90.00
_cell.angle_beta   90.00
_cell.angle_gamma   90.00
#
_symmetry.space_group_name_H-M   'P 1'
#
loop_
_entity.id
_entity.type
_entity.pdbx_description
1 polymer ?
#
loop_
_entity_poly.entity_id
_entity_poly.type
_entity_poly.pdbx_seq_one_letter_code
_entity_poly.pdbx_strand_id
1 'polypeptide(L)'
;MSIDYLVLDIKYDIKKDSFEVSGDVNKEGQEEIVDTFLRGQMGKGEDKSKANERDVYHIQMKWYPQNDDIEVQYDTGNKGLRDGILMHYLSSLNKK
;
A
#
# COMPACT_ATOMS: atom_id res chain seq x y z
N MET A 1 -7.05 -18.70 17.76
CA MET A 1 -7.51 -18.30 16.41
C MET A 1 -6.25 -18.05 15.62
N SER A 2 -5.95 -18.86 14.60
CA SER A 2 -4.83 -18.55 13.71
C SER A 2 -5.23 -17.33 12.92
N ILE A 3 -4.38 -16.31 12.89
CA ILE A 3 -4.57 -15.19 11.98
C ILE A 3 -4.07 -15.68 10.63
N ASP A 4 -4.96 -15.76 9.64
CA ASP A 4 -4.61 -16.26 8.31
C ASP A 4 -3.81 -15.22 7.49
N TYR A 5 -3.91 -13.93 7.85
CA TYR A 5 -3.22 -12.82 7.20
C TYR A 5 -3.00 -11.63 8.14
N LEU A 6 -1.94 -10.85 7.93
CA LEU A 6 -1.73 -9.57 8.61
C LEU A 6 -2.27 -8.43 7.75
N VAL A 7 -2.87 -7.43 8.39
CA VAL A 7 -3.43 -6.25 7.70
C VAL A 7 -2.50 -5.04 7.85
N LEU A 8 -2.30 -4.32 6.76
CA LEU A 8 -1.74 -2.98 6.70
C LEU A 8 -2.76 -2.05 6.03
N ASP A 9 -3.35 -1.15 6.81
CA ASP A 9 -4.24 -0.09 6.32
C ASP A 9 -3.48 1.23 6.26
N ILE A 10 -3.45 1.84 5.08
CA ILE A 10 -2.81 3.12 4.80
C ILE A 10 -3.88 4.10 4.32
N LYS A 11 -4.02 5.22 5.03
CA LYS A 11 -4.77 6.38 4.55
C LYS A 11 -3.81 7.50 4.20
N TYR A 12 -4.00 8.10 3.03
CA TYR A 12 -3.19 9.21 2.55
C TYR A 12 -4.05 10.44 2.29
N ASP A 13 -3.81 11.51 3.05
CA ASP A 13 -4.44 12.83 2.86
C ASP A 13 -3.52 13.69 1.97
N ILE A 14 -3.95 13.93 0.72
CA ILE A 14 -3.15 14.67 -0.27
C ILE A 14 -3.03 16.16 0.07
N LYS A 15 -3.98 16.72 0.82
CA LYS A 15 -3.96 18.15 1.21
C LYS A 15 -2.96 18.41 2.31
N LYS A 16 -2.74 17.43 3.19
CA LYS A 16 -1.80 17.52 4.31
C LYS A 16 -0.44 16.86 4.05
N ASP A 17 -0.33 16.09 2.98
CA ASP A 17 0.84 15.24 2.69
C ASP A 17 1.18 14.33 3.89
N SER A 18 0.16 13.65 4.41
CA SER A 18 0.28 12.87 5.65
C SER A 18 -0.33 11.48 5.53
N PHE A 19 0.30 10.51 6.20
CA PHE A 19 -0.16 9.13 6.28
C PHE A 19 -0.72 8.81 7.66
N GLU A 20 -1.91 8.19 7.70
CA GLU A 20 -2.40 7.48 8.87
C GLU A 20 -2.30 5.98 8.60
N VAL A 21 -1.66 5.26 9.52
CA VAL A 21 -1.38 3.83 9.34
C VAL A 21 -1.96 3.05 10.52
N SER A 22 -2.66 1.96 10.22
CA SER A 22 -3.21 1.04 11.20
C SER A 22 -3.08 -0.41 10.73
N GLY A 23 -3.31 -1.37 11.63
CA GLY A 23 -3.31 -2.79 11.32
C GLY A 23 -2.41 -3.59 12.26
N ASP A 24 -2.04 -4.78 11.82
CA ASP A 24 -1.36 -5.80 12.64
C ASP A 24 0.17 -5.77 12.49
N VAL A 25 0.70 -4.94 11.59
CA VAL A 25 2.12 -4.92 11.23
C VAL A 25 2.89 -3.78 11.89
N ASN A 26 4.08 -4.10 12.40
CA ASN A 26 5.04 -3.12 12.90
C ASN A 26 5.73 -2.37 11.74
N LYS A 27 6.60 -1.39 12.05
CA LYS A 27 7.25 -0.56 11.04
C LYS A 27 8.12 -1.36 10.04
N GLU A 28 8.82 -2.39 10.52
CA GLU A 28 9.65 -3.25 9.65
C GLU A 28 8.78 -4.07 8.70
N GLY A 29 7.69 -4.67 9.20
CA GLY A 29 6.72 -5.39 8.38
C GLY A 29 6.00 -4.47 7.39
N GLN A 30 5.74 -3.21 7.75
CA GLN A 30 5.20 -2.22 6.81
C GLN A 30 6.13 -1.99 5.62
N GLU A 31 7.43 -1.83 5.88
CA GLU A 31 8.45 -1.66 4.84
C GLU A 31 8.54 -2.90 3.95
N GLU A 32 8.60 -4.09 4.55
CA GLU A 32 8.71 -5.37 3.83
C GLU A 32 7.50 -5.64 2.93
N ILE A 33 6.28 -5.44 3.43
CA ILE A 33 5.04 -5.66 2.67
C ILE A 33 4.97 -4.69 1.48
N VAL A 34 5.28 -3.40 1.71
CA VAL A 34 5.18 -2.38 0.66
C VAL A 34 6.28 -2.55 -0.40
N ASP A 35 7.53 -2.81 0.00
CA ASP A 35 8.64 -3.04 -0.94
C ASP A 35 8.39 -4.29 -1.79
N THR A 36 8.01 -5.41 -1.16
CA THR A 36 7.71 -6.67 -1.85
C THR A 36 6.59 -6.50 -2.87
N PHE A 37 5.50 -5.83 -2.48
CA PHE A 37 4.40 -5.55 -3.39
C PHE A 37 4.82 -4.70 -4.60
N LEU A 38 5.55 -3.60 -4.35
CA LEU A 38 6.00 -2.66 -5.39
C LEU A 38 6.96 -3.33 -6.38
N ARG A 39 7.91 -4.14 -5.89
CA ARG A 39 8.76 -4.98 -6.76
C ARG A 39 7.92 -5.88 -7.65
N GLY A 40 6.87 -6.50 -7.10
CA GLY A 40 5.93 -7.31 -7.84
C GLY A 40 5.08 -6.55 -8.86
N GLN A 41 5.01 -5.22 -8.82
CA GLN A 41 4.33 -4.43 -9.85
C GLN A 41 5.23 -4.05 -11.04
N MET A 42 6.55 -4.11 -10.87
CA MET A 42 7.50 -3.76 -11.93
C MET A 42 7.32 -4.70 -13.13
N GLY A 43 7.06 -4.11 -14.30
CA GLY A 43 6.86 -4.86 -15.54
C GLY A 43 5.44 -5.39 -15.78
N LYS A 44 4.46 -5.09 -14.92
CA LYS A 44 3.05 -5.51 -15.12
C LYS A 44 2.28 -4.73 -16.21
N GLY A 45 2.95 -3.81 -16.91
CA GLY A 45 2.38 -3.02 -18.00
C GLY A 45 1.52 -1.84 -17.53
N GLU A 46 1.01 -1.07 -18.49
CA GLU A 46 0.26 0.15 -18.26
C GLU A 46 -1.19 -0.14 -17.83
N ASP A 47 -1.67 0.56 -16.79
CA ASP A 47 -3.09 0.65 -16.46
C ASP A 47 -3.70 1.91 -17.09
N LYS A 48 -4.61 1.73 -18.03
CA LYS A 48 -5.28 2.81 -18.77
C LYS A 48 -6.50 3.40 -18.03
N SER A 49 -6.80 2.90 -16.83
CA SER A 49 -7.93 3.37 -16.02
C SER A 49 -7.67 4.77 -15.51
N LYS A 50 -8.74 5.58 -15.35
CA LYS A 50 -8.63 6.93 -14.81
C LYS A 50 -8.41 6.89 -13.30
N ALA A 51 -7.65 7.87 -12.80
CA ALA A 51 -7.56 8.09 -11.36
C ALA A 51 -8.92 8.54 -10.82
N ASN A 52 -9.25 8.10 -9.61
CA ASN A 52 -10.29 8.73 -8.83
C ASN A 52 -9.72 10.01 -8.22
N GLU A 53 -10.45 11.13 -8.31
CA GLU A 53 -10.09 12.36 -7.63
C GLU A 53 -10.64 12.32 -6.20
N ARG A 54 -9.76 12.26 -5.21
CA ARG A 54 -10.10 12.25 -3.78
C ARG A 54 -9.10 13.07 -2.98
N ASP A 55 -9.59 13.63 -1.88
CA ASP A 55 -8.73 14.27 -0.88
C ASP A 55 -8.01 13.25 0.00
N VAL A 56 -8.67 12.12 0.27
CA VAL A 56 -8.15 11.03 1.09
C VAL A 56 -8.29 9.73 0.31
N TYR A 57 -7.18 8.99 0.18
CA TYR A 57 -7.14 7.66 -0.42
C TYR A 57 -6.95 6.60 0.65
N HIS A 58 -7.54 5.44 0.44
CA HIS A 58 -7.41 4.27 1.29
C HIS A 58 -6.81 3.11 0.51
N ILE A 59 -5.75 2.52 1.06
CA ILE A 59 -5.10 1.33 0.54
C ILE A 59 -5.00 0.33 1.68
N GLN A 60 -5.62 -0.84 1.52
CA GLN A 60 -5.51 -1.96 2.43
C GLN A 60 -4.67 -3.05 1.77
N MET A 61 -3.64 -3.50 2.46
CA MET A 61 -2.80 -4.62 2.07
C MET A 61 -3.00 -5.76 3.05
N LYS A 62 -3.22 -6.97 2.54
CA LYS A 62 -3.26 -8.20 3.32
C LYS A 62 -2.07 -9.06 2.91
N TRP A 63 -1.23 -9.37 3.88
CA TRP A 63 -0.10 -10.27 3.67
C TRP A 63 -0.41 -11.63 4.28
N TYR A 64 -0.23 -12.68 3.50
CA TYR A 64 -0.47 -14.07 3.89
C TYR A 64 0.87 -14.75 4.15
N PRO A 65 1.34 -14.86 5.41
CA PRO A 65 2.69 -15.32 5.71
C PRO A 65 2.95 -16.79 5.31
N GLN A 66 1.89 -17.56 5.08
CA GLN A 66 1.99 -18.98 4.71
C GLN A 66 2.52 -19.19 3.29
N ASN A 67 2.29 -18.24 2.38
CA ASN A 67 2.64 -18.36 0.98
C ASN A 67 3.23 -17.06 0.38
N ASP A 68 3.44 -16.04 1.21
CA ASP A 68 3.99 -14.74 0.83
C ASP A 68 3.15 -13.97 -0.19
N ASP A 69 1.85 -14.30 -0.27
CA ASP A 69 0.92 -13.56 -1.13
C ASP A 69 0.53 -12.23 -0.50
N ILE A 70 0.38 -11.22 -1.36
CA ILE A 70 -0.08 -9.88 -0.97
C ILE A 70 -1.31 -9.51 -1.80
N GLU A 71 -2.45 -9.37 -1.13
CA GLU A 71 -3.66 -8.80 -1.71
C GLU A 71 -3.76 -7.32 -1.41
N VAL A 72 -4.20 -6.53 -2.39
CA VAL A 72 -4.34 -5.07 -2.22
C VAL A 72 -5.72 -4.60 -2.68
N GLN A 73 -6.42 -3.95 -1.76
CA GLN A 73 -7.65 -3.21 -2.03
C GLN A 73 -7.36 -1.72 -1.95
N TYR A 74 -7.90 -0.94 -2.88
CA TYR A 74 -7.60 0.48 -2.98
C TYR A 74 -8.73 1.25 -3.67
N ASP A 75 -8.85 2.54 -3.36
CA ASP A 75 -9.86 3.43 -3.94
C ASP A 75 -9.31 4.51 -4.89
N THR A 76 -8.05 4.38 -5.33
CA THR A 76 -7.36 5.31 -6.24
C THR A 76 -7.88 5.28 -7.68
N GLY A 77 -8.69 4.29 -8.06
CA GLY A 77 -9.25 4.14 -9.41
C GLY A 77 -8.27 3.58 -10.44
N ASN A 78 -6.96 3.72 -10.24
CA ASN A 78 -5.92 3.11 -11.08
C ASN A 78 -4.69 2.68 -10.28
N LYS A 79 -3.91 1.77 -10.87
CA LYS A 79 -2.69 1.21 -10.28
C LYS A 79 -1.55 2.22 -10.19
N GLY A 80 -1.41 3.12 -11.15
CA GLY A 80 -0.32 4.11 -11.16
C GLY A 80 -0.35 5.04 -9.95
N LEU A 81 -1.54 5.55 -9.59
CA LEU A 81 -1.73 6.38 -8.41
C LEU A 81 -1.54 5.58 -7.12
N ARG A 82 -2.06 4.34 -7.06
CA ARG A 82 -1.83 3.44 -5.92
C ARG A 82 -0.34 3.22 -5.69
N ASP A 83 0.40 2.84 -6.73
CA ASP A 83 1.82 2.54 -6.65
C ASP A 83 2.62 3.81 -6.32
N GLY A 84 2.21 4.97 -6.86
CA GLY A 84 2.78 6.28 -6.51
C GLY A 84 2.63 6.62 -5.03
N ILE A 85 1.44 6.42 -4.46
CA ILE A 85 1.18 6.64 -3.02
C ILE A 85 2.01 5.67 -2.17
N LEU A 86 2.07 4.39 -2.55
CA LEU A 86 2.86 3.38 -1.84
C LEU A 86 4.37 3.67 -1.90
N MET A 87 4.89 4.15 -3.04
CA MET A 87 6.29 4.59 -3.16
C MET A 87 6.58 5.79 -2.26
N HIS A 88 5.67 6.77 -2.20
CA HIS A 88 5.79 7.92 -1.31
C HIS A 88 5.77 7.51 0.16
N TYR A 89 4.88 6.60 0.52
CA TYR A 89 4.80 6.02 1.85
C TYR A 89 6.10 5.30 2.23
N LEU A 90 6.63 4.43 1.37
CA LEU A 90 7.90 3.72 1.59
C LEU A 90 9.07 4.70 1.80
N SER A 91 9.14 5.76 0.99
CA SER A 91 10.12 6.83 1.16
C SER A 91 9.99 7.54 2.53
N SER A 92 8.76 7.75 3.00
CA SER A 92 8.51 8.36 4.31
C SER A 92 8.98 7.49 5.49
N LEU A 93 8.97 6.16 5.34
CA LEU A 93 9.48 5.24 6.36
C LEU A 93 11.01 5.33 6.49
N ASN A 94 11.70 5.53 5.37
CA ASN A 94 13.17 5.54 5.24
C ASN A 94 13.83 6.88 5.59
N LYS A 95 13.07 7.97 5.62
CA LYS A 95 13.52 9.26 6.15
C LYS A 95 13.56 9.20 7.68
N LYS A 96 14.61 8.58 8.23
CA LYS A 96 15.01 8.66 9.64
C LYS A 96 16.37 9.31 9.76
#